data_AF-A0AAV3XA46-F1
#
_entry.id   AF-A0AAV3XA46-F1
#
_cell.length_a   1.000
_cell.length_b   1.000
_cell.length_c   1.000
_cell.angle_alpha   90.00
_cell.angle_beta   90.00
_cell.angle_gamma   90.00
#
_symmetry.space_group_name_H-M   'P 1'
#
loop_
_entity.id
_entity.type
_entity.pdbx_description
1 polymer ?
#
loop_
_entity_poly.entity_id
_entity_poly.type
_entity_poly.pdbx_seq_one_letter_code
_entity_poly.pdbx_strand_id
1 'polypeptide(L)'
;MNIKINKEAELRIQQFSDLKRRYRAEKHECSSPSSLLYLILRKAVIGVEITDLEFNWLLEHELFETIEIIEHDQQYRSKEISNLENELSQLKYKYKVTEIKNELDISSPLYQHINRITSKYKNVALTLKDKLNYSSILYPILTKLDSENNLNDTELEWLKQNGFANIAALAQDMGRFALLKTKYKATEYQDSSPDSRLYQILKQLEAEERLSNSDIKWLKQNQLLSTLDIFQQQEKVREARFAQLKEKYQATKYLEPSVSSPLYLILQRLDANCQLTNSQIEWLKQHELTETITIADELEQKRVFASLKIKYKATQSEDLSLSSHLYKVLKRLETDICLPESDLNFLRKRKLTETINIALDKYAANMKFKIESGEQLSEADINASC
;
A
#
# COMPACT_ATOMS: atom_id res chain seq x y z
N MET A 1 -8.23 -34.06 50.06
CA MET A 1 -7.44 -32.81 50.01
C MET A 1 -5.99 -33.00 50.48
N ASN A 2 -5.69 -33.86 51.46
CA ASN A 2 -4.32 -34.12 51.96
C ASN A 2 -3.33 -34.77 50.95
N ILE A 3 -3.80 -35.55 49.98
CA ILE A 3 -2.90 -36.26 49.03
C ILE A 3 -2.26 -35.31 48.00
N LYS A 4 -2.93 -34.20 47.65
CA LYS A 4 -2.46 -33.24 46.64
C LYS A 4 -1.39 -32.29 47.18
N ILE A 5 -1.50 -31.94 48.47
CA ILE A 5 -0.52 -31.10 49.19
C ILE A 5 0.81 -31.85 49.38
N ASN A 6 0.75 -33.17 49.60
CA ASN A 6 1.96 -33.98 49.81
C ASN A 6 2.82 -34.10 48.54
N LYS A 7 2.20 -34.27 47.37
CA LYS A 7 2.91 -34.35 46.08
C LYS A 7 3.63 -33.05 45.68
N GLU A 8 3.06 -31.90 46.02
CA GLU A 8 3.69 -30.61 45.69
C GLU A 8 4.90 -30.32 46.58
N ALA A 9 4.84 -30.74 47.85
CA ALA A 9 5.98 -30.66 48.76
C ALA A 9 7.13 -31.57 48.31
N GLU A 10 6.82 -32.82 47.91
CA GLU A 10 7.79 -33.77 47.36
C GLU A 10 8.49 -33.21 46.11
N LEU A 11 7.74 -32.60 45.19
CA LEU A 11 8.29 -32.01 43.98
C LEU A 11 9.25 -30.85 44.28
N ARG A 12 8.93 -29.99 45.26
CA ARG A 12 9.79 -28.86 45.64
C ARG A 12 11.08 -29.32 46.33
N ILE A 13 11.03 -30.41 47.09
CA ILE A 13 12.21 -31.01 47.70
C ILE A 13 13.13 -31.57 46.61
N GLN A 14 12.57 -32.29 45.63
CA GLN A 14 13.34 -32.82 44.49
C GLN A 14 13.97 -31.69 43.67
N GLN A 15 13.21 -30.64 43.35
CA GLN A 15 13.72 -29.45 42.68
C GLN A 15 14.87 -28.79 43.46
N PHE A 16 14.77 -28.71 44.79
CA PHE A 16 15.86 -28.13 45.59
C PHE A 16 17.11 -29.01 45.55
N SER A 17 16.98 -30.34 45.60
CA SER A 17 18.10 -31.26 45.44
C SER A 17 18.80 -31.08 44.09
N ASP A 18 18.04 -30.95 43.01
CA ASP A 18 18.58 -30.72 41.66
C ASP A 18 19.31 -29.35 41.57
N LEU A 19 18.74 -28.31 42.18
CA LEU A 19 19.36 -26.99 42.26
C LEU A 19 20.68 -27.02 43.03
N LYS A 20 20.72 -27.69 44.19
CA LYS A 20 21.95 -27.84 44.97
C LYS A 20 23.03 -28.53 44.17
N ARG A 21 22.69 -29.59 43.42
CA ARG A 21 23.65 -30.29 42.55
C ARG A 21 24.18 -29.37 41.45
N ARG A 22 23.28 -28.67 40.75
CA ARG A 22 23.64 -27.75 39.66
C ARG A 22 24.61 -26.66 40.11
N TYR A 23 24.38 -26.09 41.30
CA TYR A 23 25.18 -25.00 41.87
C TYR A 23 26.18 -25.44 42.93
N ARG A 24 26.44 -26.76 43.05
CA ARG A 24 27.40 -27.35 44.01
C ARG A 24 27.20 -26.93 45.47
N ALA A 25 25.96 -26.70 45.88
CA ALA A 25 25.57 -26.33 47.25
C ALA A 25 25.17 -27.54 48.11
N GLU A 26 25.64 -28.74 47.77
CA GLU A 26 25.25 -30.01 48.41
C GLU A 26 25.70 -30.10 49.88
N LYS A 27 26.80 -29.40 50.22
CA LYS A 27 27.38 -29.34 51.57
C LYS A 27 26.50 -28.57 52.57
N HIS A 28 25.51 -27.81 52.11
CA HIS A 28 24.63 -27.04 52.98
C HIS A 28 23.51 -27.91 53.57
N GLU A 29 23.47 -28.02 54.90
CA GLU A 29 22.61 -28.97 55.64
C GLU A 29 21.10 -28.75 55.43
N CYS A 30 20.66 -27.49 55.27
CA CYS A 30 19.23 -27.20 55.17
C CYS A 30 18.63 -27.70 53.84
N SER A 31 17.68 -28.62 53.91
CA SER A 31 16.95 -29.18 52.75
C SER A 31 15.52 -28.64 52.62
N SER A 32 15.20 -27.57 53.36
CA SER A 32 13.88 -26.95 53.31
C SER A 32 13.69 -26.07 52.06
N PRO A 33 12.61 -26.27 51.28
CA PRO A 33 12.21 -25.35 50.20
C PRO A 33 11.78 -23.95 50.67
N SER A 34 11.77 -23.69 51.98
CA SER A 34 11.60 -22.35 52.56
C SER A 34 12.94 -21.68 52.92
N SER A 35 14.07 -22.31 52.61
CA SER A 35 15.40 -21.76 52.88
C SER A 35 15.76 -20.61 51.95
N LEU A 36 16.59 -19.68 52.44
CA LEU A 36 17.12 -18.59 51.63
C LEU A 36 18.01 -19.12 50.48
N LEU A 37 18.78 -20.19 50.71
CA LEU A 37 19.52 -20.87 49.66
C LEU A 37 18.62 -21.33 48.51
N TYR A 38 17.48 -21.95 48.79
CA TYR A 38 16.53 -22.36 47.73
C TYR A 38 16.04 -21.16 46.91
N LEU A 39 15.73 -20.03 47.56
CA LEU A 39 15.33 -18.80 46.88
C LEU A 39 16.45 -18.28 45.96
N ILE A 40 17.68 -18.20 46.47
CA ILE A 40 18.86 -17.70 45.74
C ILE A 40 19.12 -18.59 44.52
N LEU A 41 19.19 -19.91 44.69
CA LEU A 41 19.44 -20.83 43.58
C LEU A 41 18.32 -20.78 42.54
N ARG A 42 17.06 -20.62 42.98
CA ARG A 42 15.94 -20.47 42.06
C ARG A 42 16.05 -19.18 41.25
N LYS A 43 16.43 -18.06 41.89
CA LYS A 43 16.68 -16.78 41.20
C LYS A 43 17.80 -16.93 40.17
N ALA A 44 18.90 -17.60 40.52
CA ALA A 44 20.02 -17.85 39.62
C ALA A 44 19.63 -18.68 38.38
N VAL A 45 18.77 -19.69 38.53
CA VAL A 45 18.26 -20.48 37.40
C VAL A 45 17.40 -19.66 36.46
N ILE A 46 16.50 -18.84 36.99
CA ILE A 46 15.57 -18.05 36.18
C ILE A 46 16.20 -16.74 35.67
N GLY A 47 17.49 -16.52 35.94
CA GLY A 47 18.23 -15.35 35.46
C GLY A 47 17.85 -14.05 36.15
N VAL A 48 17.31 -14.11 37.37
CA VAL A 48 17.10 -12.91 38.19
C VAL A 48 18.41 -12.54 38.89
N GLU A 49 18.72 -11.25 38.89
CA GLU A 49 19.89 -10.71 39.56
C GLU A 49 19.90 -11.07 41.06
N ILE A 50 21.02 -11.64 41.48
CA ILE A 50 21.33 -11.96 42.88
C ILE A 50 21.91 -10.69 43.50
N THR A 51 21.32 -10.23 44.60
CA THR A 51 21.69 -8.96 45.23
C THR A 51 22.96 -9.13 46.06
N ASP A 52 23.64 -8.01 46.37
CA ASP A 52 24.80 -8.01 47.26
C ASP A 52 24.51 -8.68 48.61
N LEU A 53 23.30 -8.50 49.15
CA LEU A 53 22.87 -9.14 50.40
C LEU A 53 22.78 -10.67 50.28
N GLU A 54 22.34 -11.18 49.13
CA GLU A 54 22.25 -12.62 48.87
C GLU A 54 23.64 -13.22 48.61
N PHE A 55 24.54 -12.50 47.94
CA PHE A 55 25.94 -12.90 47.80
C PHE A 55 26.68 -12.90 49.15
N ASN A 56 26.51 -11.86 49.96
CA ASN A 56 27.05 -11.81 51.31
C ASN A 56 26.56 -12.98 52.16
N TRP A 57 25.28 -13.33 52.04
CA TRP A 57 24.75 -14.52 52.71
C TRP A 57 25.44 -15.82 52.26
N LEU A 58 25.68 -16.00 50.96
CA LEU A 58 26.42 -17.17 50.44
C LEU A 58 27.87 -17.20 50.95
N LEU A 59 28.52 -16.04 51.05
CA LEU A 59 29.88 -15.90 51.59
C LEU A 59 29.94 -16.28 53.07
N GLU A 60 28.99 -15.80 53.88
CA GLU A 60 28.86 -16.13 55.31
C GLU A 60 28.64 -17.63 55.56
N HIS A 61 28.12 -18.36 54.57
CA HIS A 61 27.87 -19.81 54.63
C HIS A 61 28.92 -20.62 53.87
N GLU A 62 30.05 -20.01 53.48
CA GLU A 62 31.20 -20.65 52.82
C GLU A 62 30.85 -21.36 51.49
N LEU A 63 29.81 -20.88 50.79
CA LEU A 63 29.33 -21.45 49.52
C LEU A 63 30.07 -20.87 48.30
N PHE A 64 31.40 -20.87 48.34
CA PHE A 64 32.25 -20.22 47.32
C PHE A 64 32.04 -20.79 45.90
N GLU A 65 31.97 -22.12 45.75
CA GLU A 65 31.72 -22.77 44.44
C GLU A 65 30.35 -22.37 43.86
N THR A 66 29.35 -22.17 44.71
CA THR A 66 28.03 -21.70 44.30
C THR A 66 28.08 -20.26 43.80
N ILE A 67 28.84 -19.40 44.47
CA ILE A 67 29.05 -18.00 44.06
C ILE A 67 29.68 -17.95 42.68
N GLU A 68 30.79 -18.67 42.46
CA GLU A 68 31.50 -18.69 41.17
C GLU A 68 30.59 -19.12 40.01
N ILE A 69 29.76 -20.16 40.21
CA ILE A 69 28.83 -20.64 39.18
C ILE A 69 27.74 -19.60 38.90
N ILE A 70 27.19 -18.96 39.94
CA ILE A 70 26.16 -17.93 39.79
C ILE A 70 26.72 -16.70 39.07
N GLU A 71 27.91 -16.24 39.46
CA GLU A 71 28.59 -15.10 38.83
C GLU A 71 28.91 -15.40 37.37
N HIS A 72 29.46 -16.58 37.06
CA HIS A 72 29.72 -16.99 35.69
C HIS A 72 28.43 -17.04 34.84
N ASP A 73 27.35 -17.64 35.36
CA ASP A 73 26.06 -17.69 34.69
C ASP A 73 25.48 -16.27 34.45
N GLN A 74 25.63 -15.35 35.42
CA GLN A 74 25.19 -13.96 35.28
C GLN A 74 26.02 -13.20 34.24
N GLN A 75 27.35 -13.33 34.27
CA GLN A 75 28.25 -12.67 33.31
C GLN A 75 27.99 -13.15 31.88
N TYR A 76 27.83 -14.47 31.69
CA TYR A 76 27.50 -15.06 30.39
C TYR A 76 26.18 -14.47 29.84
N ARG A 77 25.12 -14.43 30.66
CA ARG A 77 23.83 -13.87 30.26
C ARG A 77 23.90 -12.37 29.97
N SER A 78 24.60 -11.59 30.79
CA SER A 78 24.79 -10.15 30.54
C SER A 78 25.52 -9.89 29.22
N LYS A 79 26.50 -10.72 28.87
CA LYS A 79 27.19 -10.64 27.58
C LYS A 79 26.28 -10.99 26.41
N GLU A 80 25.46 -12.04 26.54
CA GLU A 80 24.48 -12.44 25.52
C GLU A 80 23.41 -11.36 25.30
N ILE A 81 22.90 -10.76 26.38
CA ILE A 81 21.99 -9.60 26.31
C ILE A 81 22.67 -8.44 25.58
N SER A 82 23.91 -8.10 25.91
CA SER A 82 24.64 -7.02 25.24
C SER A 82 24.86 -7.30 23.74
N ASN A 83 25.14 -8.55 23.36
CA ASN A 83 25.25 -8.95 21.96
C ASN A 83 23.91 -8.79 21.22
N LEU A 84 22.81 -9.26 21.80
CA LEU A 84 21.47 -9.12 21.23
C LEU A 84 21.03 -7.65 21.13
N GLU A 85 21.38 -6.82 22.12
CA GLU A 85 21.14 -5.37 22.08
C GLU A 85 21.91 -4.69 20.93
N ASN A 86 23.14 -5.12 20.67
CA ASN A 86 23.93 -4.64 19.54
C ASN A 86 23.31 -5.06 18.20
N GLU A 87 22.93 -6.32 18.04
CA GLU A 87 22.23 -6.82 16.85
C GLU A 87 20.92 -6.08 16.61
N LEU A 88 20.10 -5.92 17.66
CA LEU A 88 18.84 -5.18 17.58
C LEU A 88 19.08 -3.73 17.20
N SER A 89 20.14 -3.09 17.68
CA SER A 89 20.50 -1.71 17.32
C SER A 89 20.89 -1.60 15.84
N GLN A 90 21.65 -2.56 15.31
CA GLN A 90 21.99 -2.62 13.89
C GLN A 90 20.75 -2.82 13.02
N LEU A 91 19.84 -3.71 13.43
CA LEU A 91 18.57 -3.93 12.73
C LEU A 91 17.69 -2.67 12.77
N LYS A 92 17.57 -2.02 13.93
CA LYS A 92 16.83 -0.74 14.05
C LYS A 92 17.38 0.33 13.11
N TYR A 93 18.70 0.44 13.00
CA TYR A 93 19.35 1.36 12.07
C TYR A 93 19.05 0.98 10.61
N LYS A 94 19.24 -0.29 10.23
CA LYS A 94 18.97 -0.81 8.89
C LYS A 94 17.54 -0.55 8.44
N TYR A 95 16.58 -0.75 9.35
CA TYR A 95 15.15 -0.58 9.09
C TYR A 95 14.59 0.80 9.47
N LYS A 96 15.46 1.78 9.77
CA LYS A 96 15.10 3.18 10.07
C LYS A 96 14.01 3.31 11.14
N VAL A 97 14.10 2.50 12.20
CA VAL A 97 13.16 2.54 13.33
C VAL A 97 13.45 3.79 14.16
N THR A 98 12.62 4.83 14.00
CA THR A 98 12.69 6.03 14.85
C THR A 98 12.16 5.70 16.25
N GLU A 99 12.82 6.26 17.27
CA GLU A 99 12.50 6.10 18.68
C GLU A 99 11.00 6.24 18.98
N ILE A 100 10.45 5.25 19.69
CA ILE A 100 9.04 5.19 20.07
C ILE A 100 8.76 6.31 21.07
N LYS A 101 7.87 7.25 20.73
CA LYS A 101 7.17 8.04 21.73
C LYS A 101 6.24 7.11 22.49
N ASN A 102 6.63 6.75 23.71
CA ASN A 102 5.78 6.03 24.66
C ASN A 102 4.57 6.90 25.03
N GLU A 103 3.48 6.81 24.26
CA GLU A 103 2.17 7.36 24.63
C GLU A 103 1.19 6.21 24.84
N LEU A 104 1.24 5.59 26.02
CA LEU A 104 0.13 4.80 26.56
C LEU A 104 -0.65 5.70 27.51
N ASP A 105 -1.95 5.85 27.26
CA ASP A 105 -2.87 6.70 28.02
C ASP A 105 -2.95 6.27 29.49
N ILE A 106 -2.36 7.12 30.33
CA ILE A 106 -2.17 7.01 31.78
C ILE A 106 -3.51 6.99 32.56
N SER A 107 -4.62 7.29 31.88
CA SER A 107 -5.97 7.43 32.44
C SER A 107 -6.74 6.11 32.61
N SER A 108 -6.31 5.03 31.95
CA SER A 108 -7.08 3.77 31.96
C SER A 108 -7.20 3.14 33.37
N PRO A 109 -8.41 2.74 33.82
CA PRO A 109 -8.61 2.01 35.07
C PRO A 109 -7.79 0.70 35.16
N LEU A 110 -7.51 0.09 34.01
CA LEU A 110 -6.65 -1.08 33.90
C LEU A 110 -5.19 -0.72 34.22
N TYR A 111 -4.71 0.45 33.77
CA TYR A 111 -3.36 0.98 34.04
C TYR A 111 -3.17 1.30 35.54
N GLN A 112 -4.19 1.84 36.21
CA GLN A 112 -4.14 2.10 37.66
C GLN A 112 -4.20 0.82 38.50
N HIS A 113 -4.99 -0.18 38.09
CA HIS A 113 -5.07 -1.48 38.77
C HIS A 113 -3.76 -2.27 38.61
N ILE A 114 -3.19 -2.26 37.40
CA ILE A 114 -1.87 -2.82 37.13
C ILE A 114 -0.82 -2.08 37.95
N ASN A 115 -0.74 -0.73 37.93
CA ASN A 115 0.25 0.00 38.74
C ASN A 115 0.14 -0.21 40.26
N ARG A 116 -1.05 -0.51 40.80
CA ARG A 116 -1.23 -0.89 42.21
C ARG A 116 -0.69 -2.29 42.53
N ILE A 117 -0.82 -3.23 41.59
CA ILE A 117 -0.25 -4.57 41.72
C ILE A 117 1.27 -4.50 41.49
N THR A 118 1.71 -3.69 40.53
CA THR A 118 3.11 -3.59 40.13
C THR A 118 3.95 -2.75 41.08
N SER A 119 3.36 -1.80 41.82
CA SER A 119 4.06 -1.07 42.90
C SER A 119 4.46 -1.96 44.08
N LYS A 120 3.88 -3.16 44.19
CA LYS A 120 4.21 -4.16 45.22
C LYS A 120 5.40 -5.06 44.85
N TYR A 121 5.84 -5.05 43.59
CA TYR A 121 6.94 -5.89 43.07
C TYR A 121 7.99 -5.05 42.28
N LYS A 122 8.13 -3.76 42.64
CA LYS A 122 8.42 -2.67 41.69
C LYS A 122 9.84 -2.47 41.19
N ASN A 123 10.88 -3.17 41.62
CA ASN A 123 12.25 -2.74 41.23
C ASN A 123 13.00 -3.64 40.24
N VAL A 124 12.41 -4.73 39.75
CA VAL A 124 13.08 -5.56 38.73
C VAL A 124 12.16 -5.93 37.56
N ALA A 125 10.86 -6.13 37.81
CA ALA A 125 9.99 -6.73 36.80
C ALA A 125 9.49 -5.77 35.70
N LEU A 126 9.34 -4.46 35.92
CA LEU A 126 8.75 -3.56 34.91
C LEU A 126 9.74 -3.12 33.85
N THR A 127 10.94 -2.73 34.26
CA THR A 127 12.00 -2.32 33.33
C THR A 127 12.46 -3.48 32.46
N LEU A 128 12.38 -4.72 32.97
CA LEU A 128 12.66 -5.93 32.22
C LEU A 128 11.43 -6.43 31.45
N LYS A 129 10.20 -6.40 31.96
CA LYS A 129 9.03 -6.93 31.22
C LYS A 129 8.67 -6.08 30.00
N ASP A 130 8.73 -4.75 30.08
CA ASP A 130 8.46 -3.93 28.91
C ASP A 130 9.64 -4.01 27.91
N LYS A 131 10.90 -3.93 28.37
CA LYS A 131 12.06 -4.10 27.47
C LYS A 131 12.20 -5.52 26.89
N LEU A 132 11.89 -6.56 27.64
CA LEU A 132 11.91 -7.97 27.19
C LEU A 132 10.72 -8.31 26.32
N ASN A 133 9.52 -7.74 26.52
CA ASN A 133 8.36 -8.08 25.70
C ASN A 133 8.39 -7.36 24.33
N TYR A 134 8.89 -6.12 24.29
CA TYR A 134 9.17 -5.44 23.02
C TYR A 134 10.36 -6.09 22.30
N SER A 135 11.44 -6.43 23.01
CA SER A 135 12.59 -7.12 22.40
C SER A 135 12.24 -8.55 21.97
N SER A 136 11.47 -9.31 22.75
CA SER A 136 11.21 -10.73 22.46
C SER A 136 10.23 -10.99 21.32
N ILE A 137 9.35 -10.05 20.98
CA ILE A 137 8.43 -10.19 19.83
C ILE A 137 8.97 -9.45 18.61
N LEU A 138 9.55 -8.25 18.79
CA LEU A 138 10.09 -7.48 17.67
C LEU A 138 11.34 -8.14 17.08
N TYR A 139 12.25 -8.67 17.91
CA TYR A 139 13.49 -9.28 17.42
C TYR A 139 13.23 -10.46 16.48
N PRO A 140 12.38 -11.47 16.81
CA PRO A 140 12.02 -12.55 15.89
C PRO A 140 11.35 -12.06 14.61
N ILE A 141 10.48 -11.07 14.69
CA ILE A 141 9.83 -10.48 13.50
C ILE A 141 10.87 -9.84 12.57
N LEU A 142 11.81 -9.08 13.13
CA LEU A 142 12.87 -8.44 12.35
C LEU A 142 13.88 -9.44 11.79
N THR A 143 14.24 -10.49 12.55
CA THR A 143 15.13 -11.56 12.03
C THR A 143 14.45 -12.32 10.91
N LYS A 144 13.18 -12.67 11.08
CA LYS A 144 12.39 -13.33 10.04
C LYS A 144 12.26 -12.46 8.78
N LEU A 145 12.04 -11.17 8.95
CA LEU A 145 12.02 -10.23 7.82
C LEU A 145 13.37 -10.21 7.09
N ASP A 146 14.49 -10.29 7.83
CA ASP A 146 15.84 -10.32 7.26
C ASP A 146 16.18 -11.63 6.52
N SER A 147 15.68 -12.77 7.03
CA SER A 147 15.98 -14.09 6.48
C SER A 147 15.01 -14.56 5.40
N GLU A 148 13.71 -14.32 5.59
CA GLU A 148 12.63 -14.88 4.76
C GLU A 148 11.99 -13.84 3.83
N ASN A 149 12.28 -12.54 4.02
CA ASN A 149 11.65 -11.42 3.31
C ASN A 149 10.11 -11.45 3.35
N ASN A 150 9.51 -12.11 4.34
CA ASN A 150 8.06 -12.23 4.43
C ASN A 150 7.58 -12.37 5.88
N LEU A 151 6.45 -11.75 6.18
CA LEU A 151 5.76 -11.80 7.46
C LEU A 151 4.33 -12.30 7.25
N ASN A 152 3.79 -13.03 8.22
CA ASN A 152 2.39 -13.44 8.19
C ASN A 152 1.46 -12.29 8.62
N ASP A 153 0.16 -12.46 8.40
CA ASP A 153 -0.84 -11.42 8.69
C ASP A 153 -0.86 -11.03 10.18
N THR A 154 -0.61 -11.98 11.08
CA THR A 154 -0.58 -11.73 12.53
C THR A 154 0.62 -10.86 12.93
N GLU A 155 1.78 -11.09 12.33
CA GLU A 155 3.01 -10.30 12.54
C GLU A 155 2.86 -8.89 11.97
N LEU A 156 2.27 -8.76 10.77
CA LEU A 156 1.98 -7.46 10.15
C LEU A 156 0.98 -6.65 10.96
N GLU A 157 -0.07 -7.30 11.47
CA GLU A 157 -1.09 -6.65 12.28
C GLU A 157 -0.53 -6.23 13.65
N TRP A 158 0.31 -7.07 14.27
CA TRP A 158 1.03 -6.71 15.48
C TRP A 158 1.92 -5.48 15.28
N LEU A 159 2.68 -5.40 14.18
CA LEU A 159 3.52 -4.23 13.87
C LEU A 159 2.68 -2.96 13.74
N LYS A 160 1.53 -3.00 13.06
CA LYS A 160 0.64 -1.84 12.93
C LYS A 160 0.09 -1.38 14.29
N GLN A 161 -0.39 -2.32 15.10
CA GLN A 161 -0.99 -2.02 16.42
C GLN A 161 0.03 -1.48 17.43
N ASN A 162 1.32 -1.78 17.26
CA ASN A 162 2.40 -1.34 18.14
C ASN A 162 3.21 -0.17 17.58
N GLY A 163 2.67 0.60 16.63
CA GLY A 163 3.31 1.82 16.12
C GLY A 163 4.42 1.61 15.08
N PHE A 164 4.60 0.38 14.59
CA PHE A 164 5.58 0.02 13.55
C PHE A 164 4.96 -0.08 12.15
N ALA A 165 3.97 0.76 11.84
CA ALA A 165 3.27 0.75 10.56
C ALA A 165 4.23 0.87 9.35
N ASN A 166 5.32 1.62 9.49
CA ASN A 166 6.35 1.76 8.46
C ASN A 166 7.09 0.43 8.19
N ILE A 167 7.37 -0.36 9.23
CA ILE A 167 8.01 -1.68 9.10
C ILE A 167 7.02 -2.66 8.47
N ALA A 168 5.74 -2.60 8.86
CA ALA A 168 4.70 -3.41 8.25
C ALA A 168 4.56 -3.11 6.74
N ALA A 169 4.59 -1.84 6.35
CA ALA A 169 4.56 -1.43 4.94
C ALA A 169 5.81 -1.92 4.18
N LEU A 170 7.00 -1.78 4.78
CA LEU A 170 8.24 -2.29 4.20
C LEU A 170 8.19 -3.80 3.99
N ALA A 171 7.72 -4.57 4.98
CA ALA A 171 7.58 -6.01 4.88
C ALA A 171 6.61 -6.43 3.76
N GLN A 172 5.51 -5.70 3.60
CA GLN A 172 4.58 -5.92 2.48
C GLN A 172 5.25 -5.64 1.13
N ASP A 173 6.04 -4.58 1.02
CA ASP A 173 6.78 -4.27 -0.21
C ASP A 173 7.88 -5.29 -0.51
N MET A 174 8.58 -5.81 0.50
CA MET A 174 9.55 -6.91 0.35
C MET A 174 8.86 -8.20 -0.12
N GLY A 175 7.71 -8.55 0.45
CA GLY A 175 6.91 -9.69 0.01
C GLY A 175 6.42 -9.52 -1.44
N ARG A 176 5.95 -8.33 -1.82
CA ARG A 176 5.60 -8.00 -3.21
C ARG A 176 6.80 -8.12 -4.13
N PHE A 177 7.97 -7.66 -3.72
CA PHE A 177 9.19 -7.77 -4.53
C PHE A 177 9.57 -9.23 -4.77
N ALA A 178 9.48 -10.10 -3.76
CA ALA A 178 9.72 -11.54 -3.91
C ALA A 178 8.75 -12.18 -4.92
N LEU A 179 7.47 -11.82 -4.87
CA LEU A 179 6.47 -12.28 -5.84
C LEU A 179 6.79 -11.80 -7.26
N LEU A 180 7.14 -10.52 -7.42
CA LEU A 180 7.54 -9.96 -8.71
C LEU A 180 8.79 -10.64 -9.26
N LYS A 181 9.82 -10.88 -8.43
CA LYS A 181 11.01 -11.62 -8.83
C LYS A 181 10.66 -12.99 -9.38
N THR A 182 9.73 -13.69 -8.71
CA THR A 182 9.26 -15.01 -9.17
C THR A 182 8.54 -14.89 -10.52
N LYS A 183 7.57 -13.96 -10.62
CA LYS A 183 6.79 -13.72 -11.85
C LYS A 183 7.67 -13.36 -13.05
N TYR A 184 8.67 -12.52 -12.82
CA TYR A 184 9.57 -12.01 -13.87
C TYR A 184 10.93 -12.73 -13.92
N LYS A 185 11.04 -13.91 -13.31
CA LYS A 185 12.24 -14.78 -13.33
C LYS A 185 13.54 -14.06 -12.96
N ALA A 186 13.49 -13.22 -11.94
CA ALA A 186 14.62 -12.46 -11.38
C ALA A 186 15.00 -12.93 -9.96
N THR A 187 14.74 -14.20 -9.65
CA THR A 187 14.99 -14.79 -8.31
C THR A 187 16.46 -14.87 -7.95
N GLU A 188 17.35 -14.91 -8.94
CA GLU A 188 18.81 -14.95 -8.75
C GLU A 188 19.41 -13.60 -8.33
N TYR A 189 18.65 -12.51 -8.44
CA TYR A 189 19.10 -11.19 -8.00
C TYR A 189 19.12 -11.14 -6.46
N GLN A 190 20.28 -10.83 -5.87
CA GLN A 190 20.46 -10.96 -4.42
C GLN A 190 19.72 -9.91 -3.59
N ASP A 191 19.68 -8.66 -4.07
CA ASP A 191 19.10 -7.56 -3.31
C ASP A 191 17.57 -7.67 -3.26
N SER A 192 17.02 -7.59 -2.05
CA SER A 192 15.59 -7.72 -1.74
C SER A 192 15.01 -6.43 -1.18
N SER A 193 15.76 -5.32 -1.26
CA SER A 193 15.30 -4.00 -0.85
C SER A 193 14.21 -3.47 -1.79
N PRO A 194 13.12 -2.91 -1.24
CA PRO A 194 12.15 -2.13 -2.00
C PRO A 194 12.73 -0.84 -2.60
N ASP A 195 13.87 -0.36 -2.11
CA ASP A 195 14.58 0.77 -2.71
C ASP A 195 15.43 0.34 -3.92
N SER A 196 15.50 -0.97 -4.22
CA SER A 196 16.30 -1.48 -5.33
C SER A 196 15.76 -1.03 -6.68
N ARG A 197 16.67 -0.79 -7.62
CA ARG A 197 16.32 -0.47 -9.00
C ARG A 197 15.51 -1.58 -9.67
N LEU A 198 15.83 -2.84 -9.36
CA LEU A 198 15.06 -3.97 -9.88
C LEU A 198 13.61 -3.91 -9.44
N TYR A 199 13.30 -3.62 -8.18
CA TYR A 199 11.92 -3.54 -7.73
C TYR A 199 11.12 -2.48 -8.51
N GLN A 200 11.71 -1.32 -8.77
CA GLN A 200 11.07 -0.28 -9.59
C GLN A 200 10.81 -0.76 -11.02
N ILE A 201 11.79 -1.41 -11.64
CA ILE A 201 11.65 -2.01 -12.99
C ILE A 201 10.53 -3.05 -13.00
N LEU A 202 10.48 -3.94 -12.02
CA LEU A 202 9.45 -4.98 -11.97
C LEU A 202 8.05 -4.39 -11.71
N LYS A 203 7.94 -3.32 -10.92
CA LYS A 203 6.68 -2.57 -10.76
C LYS A 203 6.21 -1.96 -12.07
N GLN A 204 7.12 -1.40 -12.87
CA GLN A 204 6.78 -0.89 -14.21
C GLN A 204 6.28 -2.01 -15.12
N LEU A 205 6.96 -3.16 -15.12
CA LEU A 205 6.51 -4.33 -15.90
C LEU A 205 5.13 -4.83 -15.46
N GLU A 206 4.84 -4.80 -14.15
CA GLU A 206 3.55 -5.18 -13.58
C GLU A 206 2.43 -4.21 -13.96
N ALA A 207 2.72 -2.91 -14.01
CA ALA A 207 1.81 -1.88 -14.49
C ALA A 207 1.68 -1.86 -16.03
N GLU A 208 2.33 -2.81 -16.72
CA GLU A 208 2.44 -2.85 -18.19
C GLU A 208 3.04 -1.57 -18.79
N GLU A 209 3.82 -0.82 -18.01
CA GLU A 209 4.54 0.35 -18.44
C GLU A 209 5.78 -0.02 -19.25
N ARG A 210 6.21 0.89 -20.12
CA ARG A 210 7.40 0.71 -20.95
C ARG A 210 8.65 1.01 -20.12
N LEU A 211 9.63 0.12 -20.19
CA LEU A 211 10.94 0.35 -19.60
C LEU A 211 11.71 1.42 -20.37
N SER A 212 12.45 2.26 -19.64
CA SER A 212 13.36 3.23 -20.27
C SER A 212 14.56 2.51 -20.88
N ASN A 213 15.23 3.16 -21.85
CA ASN A 213 16.49 2.64 -22.39
C ASN A 213 17.55 2.42 -21.30
N SER A 214 17.50 3.22 -20.22
CA SER A 214 18.40 3.08 -19.09
C SER A 214 18.12 1.83 -18.28
N ASP A 215 16.84 1.45 -18.12
CA ASP A 215 16.43 0.24 -17.40
C ASP A 215 16.72 -1.02 -18.21
N ILE A 216 16.49 -0.98 -19.52
CA ILE A 216 16.87 -2.06 -20.45
C ILE A 216 18.39 -2.29 -20.40
N LYS A 217 19.20 -1.23 -20.43
CA LYS A 217 20.65 -1.33 -20.31
C LYS A 217 21.05 -1.90 -18.96
N TRP A 218 20.40 -1.47 -17.88
CA TRP A 218 20.66 -1.96 -16.54
C TRP A 218 20.33 -3.46 -16.38
N LEU A 219 19.19 -3.92 -16.91
CA LEU A 219 18.82 -5.35 -16.92
C LEU A 219 19.87 -6.21 -17.65
N LYS A 220 20.35 -5.74 -18.81
CA LYS A 220 21.41 -6.42 -19.58
C LYS A 220 22.72 -6.52 -18.78
N GLN A 221 23.12 -5.43 -18.13
CA GLN A 221 24.35 -5.38 -17.33
C GLN A 221 24.30 -6.31 -16.12
N ASN A 222 23.12 -6.49 -15.52
CA ASN A 222 22.90 -7.38 -14.38
C ASN A 222 22.52 -8.82 -14.78
N GLN A 223 22.69 -9.19 -16.06
CA GLN A 223 22.42 -10.53 -16.59
C GLN A 223 20.97 -11.03 -16.38
N LEU A 224 20.01 -10.13 -16.21
CA LEU A 224 18.59 -10.44 -16.03
C LEU A 224 17.89 -10.67 -17.38
N LEU A 225 18.44 -11.60 -18.17
CA LEU A 225 18.00 -11.88 -19.54
C LEU A 225 16.57 -12.44 -19.58
N SER A 226 16.20 -13.32 -18.64
CA SER A 226 14.83 -13.85 -18.53
C SER A 226 13.78 -12.76 -18.30
N THR A 227 14.08 -11.77 -17.45
CA THR A 227 13.22 -10.60 -17.24
C THR A 227 13.11 -9.76 -18.51
N LEU A 228 14.23 -9.59 -19.22
CA LEU A 228 14.27 -8.86 -20.48
C LEU A 228 13.45 -9.56 -21.58
N ASP A 229 13.47 -10.89 -21.65
CA ASP A 229 12.68 -11.66 -22.61
C ASP A 229 11.19 -11.49 -22.37
N ILE A 230 10.76 -11.47 -21.10
CA ILE A 230 9.36 -11.19 -20.74
C ILE A 230 8.97 -9.77 -21.18
N PHE A 231 9.82 -8.78 -20.94
CA PHE A 231 9.59 -7.42 -21.44
C PHE A 231 9.47 -7.38 -22.97
N GLN A 232 10.34 -8.08 -23.70
CA GLN A 232 10.27 -8.15 -25.16
C GLN A 232 8.98 -8.84 -25.65
N GLN A 233 8.50 -9.86 -24.95
CA GLN A 233 7.21 -10.49 -25.25
C GLN A 233 6.06 -9.49 -25.05
N GLN A 234 6.06 -8.73 -23.96
CA GLN A 234 5.09 -7.66 -23.76
C GLN A 234 5.15 -6.60 -24.88
N GLU A 235 6.35 -6.18 -25.29
CA GLU A 235 6.52 -5.24 -26.41
C GLU A 235 5.93 -5.79 -27.71
N LYS A 236 6.12 -7.07 -28.03
CA LYS A 236 5.51 -7.70 -29.21
C LYS A 236 3.98 -7.66 -29.16
N VAL A 237 3.39 -7.88 -27.98
CA VAL A 237 1.93 -7.76 -27.78
C VAL A 237 1.49 -6.30 -28.00
N ARG A 238 2.24 -5.32 -27.50
CA ARG A 238 1.96 -3.89 -27.74
C ARG A 238 2.09 -3.53 -29.22
N GLU A 239 3.10 -4.05 -29.93
CA GLU A 239 3.28 -3.85 -31.38
C GLU A 239 2.11 -4.43 -32.17
N ALA A 240 1.65 -5.63 -31.83
CA ALA A 240 0.47 -6.24 -32.45
C ALA A 240 -0.80 -5.39 -32.20
N ARG A 241 -0.99 -4.91 -30.97
CA ARG A 241 -2.09 -3.98 -30.65
C ARG A 241 -1.97 -2.68 -31.44
N PHE A 242 -0.76 -2.13 -31.58
CA PHE A 242 -0.54 -0.92 -32.37
C PHE A 242 -0.90 -1.13 -33.83
N ALA A 243 -0.53 -2.27 -34.43
CA ALA A 243 -0.92 -2.61 -35.80
C ALA A 243 -2.46 -2.66 -35.95
N GLN A 244 -3.17 -3.31 -35.02
CA GLN A 244 -4.63 -3.34 -35.01
C GLN A 244 -5.26 -1.95 -34.89
N LEU A 245 -4.69 -1.09 -34.04
CA LEU A 245 -5.14 0.30 -33.90
C LEU A 245 -4.91 1.10 -35.19
N LYS A 246 -3.75 0.92 -35.85
CA LYS A 246 -3.48 1.57 -37.13
C LYS A 246 -4.49 1.18 -38.19
N GLU A 247 -4.87 -0.10 -38.26
CA GLU A 247 -5.90 -0.56 -39.19
C GLU A 247 -7.27 0.05 -38.83
N LYS A 248 -7.69 -0.05 -37.56
CA LYS A 248 -8.97 0.48 -37.07
C LYS A 248 -9.15 1.97 -37.34
N TYR A 249 -8.08 2.74 -37.20
CA TYR A 249 -8.09 4.19 -37.36
C TYR A 249 -7.46 4.67 -38.68
N GLN A 250 -7.27 3.77 -39.64
CA GLN A 250 -6.76 4.08 -40.98
C GLN A 250 -5.40 4.82 -41.01
N ALA A 251 -4.57 4.60 -39.98
CA ALA A 251 -3.23 5.17 -39.85
C ALA A 251 -2.13 4.26 -40.46
N THR A 252 -2.49 3.39 -41.41
CA THR A 252 -1.58 2.41 -42.02
C THR A 252 -0.47 3.04 -42.88
N LYS A 253 -0.67 4.28 -43.35
CA LYS A 253 0.35 5.07 -44.05
C LYS A 253 1.56 5.39 -43.15
N TYR A 254 1.39 5.35 -41.83
CA TYR A 254 2.49 5.59 -40.89
C TYR A 254 3.35 4.33 -40.73
N LEU A 255 4.52 4.33 -41.37
CA LEU A 255 5.39 3.17 -41.50
C LEU A 255 6.16 2.80 -40.23
N GLU A 256 6.35 3.72 -39.28
CA GLU A 256 7.14 3.41 -38.08
C GLU A 256 6.42 2.37 -37.21
N PRO A 257 7.03 1.19 -36.97
CA PRO A 257 6.43 0.14 -36.18
C PRO A 257 6.53 0.41 -34.66
N SER A 258 7.28 1.44 -34.27
CA SER A 258 7.61 1.69 -32.87
C SER A 258 6.40 2.13 -32.05
N VAL A 259 6.10 1.37 -31.00
CA VAL A 259 5.12 1.75 -29.97
C VAL A 259 5.60 2.92 -29.09
N SER A 260 6.82 3.42 -29.30
CA SER A 260 7.28 4.70 -28.72
C SER A 260 6.80 5.92 -29.50
N SER A 261 6.20 5.71 -30.68
CA SER A 261 5.67 6.81 -31.47
C SER A 261 4.53 7.51 -30.73
N PRO A 262 4.44 8.86 -30.81
CA PRO A 262 3.27 9.60 -30.34
C PRO A 262 1.95 9.06 -30.92
N LEU A 263 1.98 8.48 -32.13
CA LEU A 263 0.80 7.89 -32.75
C LEU A 263 0.18 6.79 -31.90
N TYR A 264 0.97 5.91 -31.27
CA TYR A 264 0.42 4.81 -30.47
C TYR A 264 -0.42 5.35 -29.30
N LEU A 265 0.09 6.37 -28.60
CA LEU A 265 -0.63 7.04 -27.51
C LEU A 265 -1.89 7.74 -28.00
N ILE A 266 -1.82 8.40 -29.16
CA ILE A 266 -2.97 9.06 -29.79
C ILE A 266 -4.07 8.03 -30.10
N LEU A 267 -3.72 6.92 -30.73
CA LEU A 267 -4.69 5.88 -31.09
C LEU A 267 -5.26 5.17 -29.86
N GLN A 268 -4.46 4.93 -28.81
CA GLN A 268 -4.97 4.41 -27.54
C GLN A 268 -6.01 5.35 -26.91
N ARG A 269 -5.81 6.67 -26.99
CA ARG A 269 -6.80 7.65 -26.50
C ARG A 269 -8.07 7.61 -27.31
N LEU A 270 -7.99 7.49 -28.64
CA LEU A 270 -9.17 7.32 -29.48
C LEU A 270 -9.95 6.04 -29.13
N ASP A 271 -9.23 4.94 -28.87
CA ASP A 271 -9.80 3.65 -28.49
C ASP A 271 -10.46 3.68 -27.11
N ALA A 272 -9.86 4.41 -26.16
CA ALA A 272 -10.43 4.71 -24.85
C ALA A 272 -11.56 5.76 -24.90
N ASN A 273 -12.01 6.14 -26.09
CA ASN A 273 -13.02 7.16 -26.31
C ASN A 273 -12.70 8.50 -25.60
N CYS A 274 -11.43 8.89 -25.57
CA CYS A 274 -10.95 10.17 -25.03
C CYS A 274 -10.79 11.23 -26.12
N GLN A 275 -10.92 12.50 -25.73
CA GLN A 275 -10.69 13.64 -26.63
C GLN A 275 -9.18 13.82 -26.90
N LEU A 276 -8.85 14.12 -28.15
CA LEU A 276 -7.50 14.49 -28.55
C LEU A 276 -7.22 15.95 -28.19
N THR A 277 -5.99 16.24 -27.76
CA THR A 277 -5.54 17.61 -27.55
C THR A 277 -5.21 18.29 -28.88
N ASN A 278 -5.18 19.62 -28.90
CA ASN A 278 -4.79 20.38 -30.09
C ASN A 278 -3.39 19.97 -30.59
N SER A 279 -2.44 19.75 -29.68
CA SER A 279 -1.09 19.28 -30.02
C SER A 279 -1.09 17.90 -30.69
N GLN A 280 -2.00 16.99 -30.30
CA GLN A 280 -2.13 15.68 -30.93
C GLN A 280 -2.75 15.78 -32.32
N ILE A 281 -3.74 16.66 -32.50
CA ILE A 281 -4.36 16.93 -33.81
C ILE A 281 -3.33 17.59 -34.75
N GLU A 282 -2.56 18.55 -34.27
CA GLU A 282 -1.47 19.18 -35.03
C GLU A 282 -0.42 18.15 -35.44
N TRP A 283 -0.04 17.25 -34.53
CA TRP A 283 0.87 16.14 -34.84
C TRP A 283 0.30 15.25 -35.95
N LEU A 284 -0.97 14.85 -35.88
CA LEU A 284 -1.60 14.06 -36.95
C LEU A 284 -1.61 14.80 -38.30
N LYS A 285 -1.83 16.13 -38.29
CA LYS A 285 -1.79 16.97 -39.51
C LYS A 285 -0.39 17.01 -40.11
N GLN A 286 0.64 17.19 -39.29
CA GLN A 286 2.04 17.20 -39.72
C GLN A 286 2.46 15.88 -40.37
N HIS A 287 1.85 14.77 -39.96
CA HIS A 287 2.09 13.44 -40.51
C HIS A 287 1.08 13.01 -41.58
N GLU A 288 0.26 13.94 -42.10
CA GLU A 288 -0.70 13.71 -43.19
C GLU A 288 -1.71 12.57 -42.92
N LEU A 289 -2.05 12.34 -41.64
CA LEU A 289 -3.00 11.31 -41.22
C LEU A 289 -4.45 11.81 -41.26
N THR A 290 -4.89 12.26 -42.44
CA THR A 290 -6.19 12.91 -42.66
C THR A 290 -7.40 12.02 -42.33
N GLU A 291 -7.30 10.74 -42.65
CA GLU A 291 -8.34 9.76 -42.37
C GLU A 291 -8.52 9.55 -40.86
N THR A 292 -7.41 9.43 -40.12
CA THR A 292 -7.40 9.34 -38.66
C THR A 292 -8.05 10.56 -38.01
N ILE A 293 -7.76 11.76 -38.53
CA ILE A 293 -8.35 13.02 -38.04
C ILE A 293 -9.86 13.01 -38.25
N THR A 294 -10.32 12.57 -39.43
CA THR A 294 -11.76 12.51 -39.75
C THR A 294 -12.48 11.56 -38.79
N ILE A 295 -11.90 10.38 -38.52
CA ILE A 295 -12.46 9.43 -37.55
C ILE A 295 -12.48 10.02 -36.13
N ALA A 296 -11.42 10.73 -35.73
CA ALA A 296 -11.36 11.41 -34.43
C ALA A 296 -12.46 12.47 -34.29
N ASP A 297 -12.68 13.29 -35.33
CA ASP A 297 -13.73 14.31 -35.37
C ASP A 297 -15.14 13.67 -35.31
N GLU A 298 -15.36 12.57 -36.02
CA GLU A 298 -16.62 11.82 -35.95
C GLU A 298 -16.88 11.25 -34.55
N LEU A 299 -15.87 10.70 -33.89
CA LEU A 299 -15.98 10.20 -32.52
C LEU A 299 -16.29 11.32 -31.54
N GLU A 300 -15.65 12.48 -31.69
CA GLU A 300 -15.91 13.64 -30.85
C GLU A 300 -17.33 14.17 -31.06
N GLN A 301 -17.79 14.25 -32.31
CA GLN A 301 -19.18 14.63 -32.60
C GLN A 301 -20.19 13.67 -31.96
N LYS A 302 -19.90 12.36 -31.94
CA LYS A 302 -20.74 11.36 -31.26
C LYS A 302 -20.80 11.60 -29.75
N ARG A 303 -19.67 11.98 -29.12
CA ARG A 303 -19.63 12.33 -27.69
C ARG A 303 -20.43 13.59 -27.40
N VAL A 304 -20.22 14.64 -28.19
CA VAL A 304 -20.98 15.88 -28.07
C VAL A 304 -22.47 15.58 -28.21
N PHE A 305 -22.87 14.75 -29.18
CA PHE A 305 -24.28 14.36 -29.33
C PHE A 305 -24.81 13.62 -28.11
N ALA A 306 -24.07 12.67 -27.55
CA ALA A 306 -24.46 11.97 -26.33
C ALA A 306 -24.63 12.93 -25.14
N SER A 307 -23.68 13.86 -24.95
CA SER A 307 -23.74 14.89 -23.91
C SER A 307 -24.93 15.82 -24.10
N LEU A 308 -25.23 16.23 -25.33
CA LEU A 308 -26.41 17.05 -25.66
C LEU A 308 -27.71 16.30 -25.35
N LYS A 309 -27.80 15.00 -25.68
CA LYS A 309 -28.97 14.18 -25.35
C LYS A 309 -29.22 14.12 -23.85
N ILE A 310 -28.17 14.03 -23.04
CA ILE A 310 -28.28 14.06 -21.58
C ILE A 310 -28.69 15.47 -21.11
N LYS A 311 -27.98 16.51 -21.54
CA LYS A 311 -28.22 17.91 -21.16
C LYS A 311 -29.66 18.35 -21.45
N TYR A 312 -30.19 17.98 -22.61
CA TYR A 312 -31.54 18.34 -23.05
C TYR A 312 -32.57 17.22 -22.86
N LYS A 313 -32.24 16.19 -22.07
CA LYS A 313 -33.13 15.08 -21.71
C LYS A 313 -33.78 14.36 -22.91
N ALA A 314 -33.08 14.33 -24.05
CA ALA A 314 -33.46 13.60 -25.26
C ALA A 314 -32.93 12.15 -25.26
N THR A 315 -32.84 11.54 -24.07
CA THR A 315 -32.28 10.18 -23.88
C THR A 315 -33.20 9.07 -24.40
N GLN A 316 -34.50 9.35 -24.56
CA GLN A 316 -35.50 8.42 -25.09
C GLN A 316 -35.36 8.16 -26.61
N SER A 317 -34.59 8.99 -27.32
CA SER A 317 -34.32 8.74 -28.74
C SER A 317 -33.17 7.74 -28.90
N GLU A 318 -33.40 6.64 -29.60
CA GLU A 318 -32.36 5.66 -29.97
C GLU A 318 -31.43 6.18 -31.08
N ASP A 319 -31.75 7.33 -31.69
CA ASP A 319 -30.95 7.88 -32.79
C ASP A 319 -29.56 8.30 -32.28
N LEU A 320 -28.53 7.73 -32.91
CA LEU A 320 -27.10 7.99 -32.68
C LEU A 320 -26.43 8.59 -33.93
N SER A 321 -27.20 8.85 -34.99
CA SER A 321 -26.65 9.35 -36.25
C SER A 321 -26.31 10.83 -36.16
N LEU A 322 -25.10 11.20 -36.59
CA LEU A 322 -24.66 12.59 -36.73
C LEU A 322 -25.37 13.33 -37.86
N SER A 323 -25.99 12.60 -38.80
CA SER A 323 -26.85 13.19 -39.83
C SER A 323 -28.30 13.37 -39.37
N SER A 324 -28.65 12.88 -38.17
CA SER A 324 -30.00 12.96 -37.65
C SER A 324 -30.47 14.40 -37.52
N HIS A 325 -31.75 14.60 -37.78
CA HIS A 325 -32.38 15.90 -37.53
C HIS A 325 -32.32 16.24 -36.04
N LEU A 326 -32.40 15.25 -35.14
CA LEU A 326 -32.24 15.44 -33.71
C LEU A 326 -30.89 16.05 -33.33
N TYR A 327 -29.77 15.56 -33.88
CA TYR A 327 -28.45 16.15 -33.61
C TYR A 327 -28.40 17.63 -34.02
N LYS A 328 -28.95 17.98 -35.20
CA LYS A 328 -29.01 19.37 -35.68
C LYS A 328 -29.84 20.25 -34.75
N VAL A 329 -30.99 19.76 -34.29
CA VAL A 329 -31.87 20.47 -33.34
C VAL A 329 -31.16 20.69 -32.00
N LEU A 330 -30.54 19.65 -31.42
CA LEU A 330 -29.83 19.80 -30.15
C LEU A 330 -28.61 20.71 -30.26
N LYS A 331 -27.89 20.70 -31.39
CA LYS A 331 -26.78 21.62 -31.64
C LYS A 331 -27.27 23.07 -31.79
N ARG A 332 -28.44 23.28 -32.39
CA ARG A 332 -29.09 24.60 -32.44
C ARG A 332 -29.48 25.12 -31.07
N LEU A 333 -29.82 24.25 -30.11
CA LEU A 333 -30.10 24.68 -28.74
C LEU A 333 -28.89 25.22 -27.99
N GLU A 334 -27.67 24.90 -28.44
CA GLU A 334 -26.44 25.50 -27.89
C GLU A 334 -26.23 26.92 -28.40
N THR A 335 -26.67 27.23 -29.62
CA THR A 335 -26.76 28.61 -30.11
C THR A 335 -28.00 29.25 -29.50
N ASP A 336 -27.93 30.44 -28.89
CA ASP A 336 -29.05 31.03 -28.12
C ASP A 336 -30.22 31.55 -28.99
N ILE A 337 -30.57 30.80 -30.03
CA ILE A 337 -31.54 31.08 -31.09
C ILE A 337 -32.79 30.21 -30.83
N CYS A 338 -34.00 30.78 -30.98
CA CYS A 338 -35.26 30.02 -30.87
C CYS A 338 -35.30 28.92 -31.94
N LEU A 339 -35.83 27.75 -31.55
CA LEU A 339 -36.03 26.66 -32.48
C LEU A 339 -37.17 27.02 -33.46
N PRO A 340 -37.00 26.80 -34.78
CA PRO A 340 -38.08 27.01 -35.71
C PRO A 340 -39.22 26.01 -35.46
N GLU A 341 -40.44 26.37 -35.86
CA GLU A 341 -41.64 25.55 -35.68
C GLU A 341 -41.52 24.14 -36.29
N SER A 342 -40.71 23.99 -37.36
CA SER A 342 -40.40 22.68 -37.95
C SER A 342 -39.61 21.76 -37.00
N ASP A 343 -38.63 22.31 -36.26
CA ASP A 343 -37.83 21.58 -35.28
C ASP A 343 -38.67 21.26 -34.02
N LEU A 344 -39.53 22.19 -33.58
CA LEU A 344 -40.48 21.95 -32.48
C LEU A 344 -41.49 20.85 -32.81
N ASN A 345 -42.05 20.86 -34.02
CA ASN A 345 -42.97 19.81 -34.47
C ASN A 345 -42.30 18.44 -34.58
N PHE A 346 -41.02 18.40 -34.98
CA PHE A 346 -40.24 17.16 -34.93
C PHE A 346 -40.12 16.62 -33.49
N LEU A 347 -39.76 17.47 -32.52
CA LEU A 347 -39.64 17.07 -31.11
C LEU A 347 -40.99 16.60 -30.54
N ARG A 348 -42.10 17.28 -30.87
CA ARG A 348 -43.46 16.87 -30.50
C ARG A 348 -43.80 15.49 -31.05
N LYS A 349 -43.51 15.25 -32.34
CA LYS A 349 -43.73 13.95 -33.00
C LYS A 349 -42.94 12.81 -32.36
N ARG A 350 -41.75 13.10 -31.85
CA ARG A 350 -40.89 12.15 -31.13
C ARG A 350 -41.19 12.05 -29.63
N LYS A 351 -42.20 12.76 -29.13
CA LYS A 351 -42.61 12.82 -27.72
C LYS A 351 -41.51 13.33 -26.77
N LEU A 352 -40.60 14.18 -27.26
CA LEU A 352 -39.50 14.76 -26.48
C LEU A 352 -39.96 16.03 -25.74
N THR A 353 -40.97 15.90 -24.89
CA THR A 353 -41.61 17.04 -24.18
C THR A 353 -40.66 17.78 -23.24
N GLU A 354 -39.77 17.07 -22.56
CA GLU A 354 -38.78 17.69 -21.68
C GLU A 354 -37.76 18.54 -22.45
N THR A 355 -37.33 18.07 -23.61
CA THR A 355 -36.44 18.83 -24.51
C THR A 355 -37.10 20.12 -24.98
N ILE A 356 -38.40 20.07 -25.30
CA ILE A 356 -39.18 21.26 -25.70
C ILE A 356 -39.24 22.28 -24.56
N ASN A 357 -39.56 21.84 -23.34
CA ASN A 357 -39.64 22.74 -22.19
C ASN A 357 -38.30 23.42 -21.92
N ILE A 358 -37.18 22.67 -21.95
CA ILE A 358 -35.84 23.25 -21.76
C ILE A 358 -35.52 24.28 -22.86
N ALA A 359 -35.92 24.02 -24.11
CA ALA A 359 -35.72 24.96 -25.22
C ALA A 359 -36.48 26.28 -25.00
N LEU A 360 -37.77 26.20 -24.61
CA LEU A 360 -38.61 27.35 -24.34
C LEU A 360 -38.11 28.15 -23.14
N ASP A 361 -37.74 27.47 -22.04
CA ASP A 361 -37.16 28.10 -20.84
C ASP A 361 -35.86 28.84 -21.17
N LYS A 362 -34.98 28.22 -21.96
CA LYS A 362 -33.72 28.84 -22.39
C LYS A 362 -33.98 30.08 -23.25
N TYR A 363 -34.92 30.02 -24.18
CA TYR A 363 -35.30 31.17 -25.00
C TYR A 363 -35.89 32.31 -24.17
N ALA A 364 -36.82 32.01 -23.25
CA ALA A 364 -37.40 32.99 -22.34
C ALA A 364 -36.33 33.67 -21.46
N ALA A 365 -35.36 32.89 -20.96
CA ALA A 365 -34.23 33.42 -20.20
C ALA A 365 -33.33 34.35 -21.03
N ASN A 366 -33.04 33.99 -22.28
CA ASN A 366 -32.25 34.85 -23.19
C ASN A 366 -33.00 36.15 -23.51
N MET A 367 -34.30 36.08 -23.80
CA MET A 367 -35.13 37.26 -24.07
C MET A 367 -35.18 38.19 -22.85
N LYS A 368 -35.34 37.62 -21.65
CA LYS A 368 -35.28 38.38 -20.41
C LYS A 368 -33.93 39.07 -20.24
N PHE A 369 -32.82 38.38 -20.50
CA PHE A 369 -31.47 38.93 -20.44
C PHE A 369 -31.27 40.10 -21.42
N LYS A 370 -31.70 39.97 -22.68
CA LYS A 370 -31.62 41.05 -23.69
C LYS A 370 -32.40 42.31 -23.27
N ILE A 371 -33.58 42.14 -22.68
CA ILE A 371 -34.39 43.25 -22.17
C ILE A 371 -33.69 43.93 -21.00
N GLU A 372 -33.11 43.15 -20.07
CA GLU A 372 -32.39 43.65 -18.90
C GLU A 372 -31.06 44.34 -19.27
N SER A 373 -30.40 43.91 -20.35
CA SER A 373 -29.16 44.53 -20.86
C SER A 373 -29.39 45.75 -21.75
N GLY A 374 -30.65 46.09 -22.07
CA GLY A 374 -31.01 47.23 -22.91
C GLY A 374 -30.73 47.03 -24.40
N GLU A 375 -30.54 45.79 -24.86
CA GLU A 375 -30.44 45.48 -26.29
C GLU A 375 -31.81 45.64 -26.97
N GLN A 376 -31.83 46.24 -28.17
CA GLN A 376 -33.06 46.32 -28.97
C GLN A 376 -33.41 44.93 -29.52
N LEU A 377 -34.64 44.47 -29.22
CA LEU A 377 -35.18 43.22 -29.77
C LEU A 377 -35.34 43.36 -31.29
N SER A 378 -34.81 42.39 -32.03
CA SER A 378 -34.96 42.35 -33.48
C SER A 378 -36.38 41.89 -33.88
N GLU A 379 -36.81 42.20 -35.10
CA GLU A 379 -38.10 41.74 -35.64
C GLU A 379 -38.21 40.20 -35.65
N ALA A 380 -37.08 39.49 -35.74
CA ALA A 380 -37.00 38.04 -35.61
C ALA A 380 -37.25 37.56 -34.16
N ASP A 381 -36.85 38.31 -33.14
CA ASP A 381 -37.10 37.99 -31.73
C ASP A 381 -38.59 38.19 -31.36
N ILE A 382 -39.27 39.12 -32.03
CA ILE A 382 -40.69 39.46 -31.79
C ILE A 382 -41.63 38.50 -32.54
N ASN A 383 -41.25 38.07 -33.74
CA ASN A 383 -42.06 37.19 -34.59
C ASN A 383 -41.75 35.69 -34.42
N ALA A 384 -40.76 35.33 -33.59
CA ALA A 384 -40.46 33.95 -33.25
C ALA A 384 -41.62 33.33 -32.46
N SER A 385 -42.54 32.65 -33.15
CA SER A 385 -43.51 31.75 -32.54
C SER A 385 -42.80 30.46 -32.12
N CYS A 386 -42.12 30.53 -30.98
CA CYS A 386 -41.89 29.42 -30.07
C CYS A 386 -43.21 29.19 -29.29
#